data_AF-A0A329LSL5-F1
#
_entry.id   AF-A0A329LSL5-F1
#
_cell.length_a   1.000
_cell.length_b   1.000
_cell.length_c   1.000
_cell.angle_alpha   90.00
_cell.angle_beta   90.00
_cell.angle_gamma   90.00
#
_symmetry.space_group_name_H-M   'P 1'
#
loop_
_entity.id
_entity.type
_entity.pdbx_description
1 polymer ?
#
loop_
_entity_poly.entity_id
_entity_poly.type
_entity_poly.pdbx_seq_one_letter_code
_entity_poly.pdbx_strand_id
1 'polypeptide(L)'
;MFIRTFVRKTGALFLAALIVLSGCQAIGGLDLNKALSETFVPKAMEGSVSLVLDLDIDESQAAPEQLPILKLLDNVEFRFDTLKVESAERMSAAGALVVAKRNIPFTLFGDKDKVVFQVDGAKKPIVIDSATLNGQADAVEMNTNGFVAEMLKKLSAPDLSRSIVSYLIKQLPNPSKVSVTNVSEPVHGETVSMFKLHGEVDGTQLLPLAKQFLLNMMKDDQALKELIGQVYDALQPIVAAELEKATVVPGMGAVDTQNADYTDGIGGAFGDLLEPGTGVLAPLMNGLQSIWNDRETAIEVIHTEVKQVLVIATVGLASIGTEGQDTLSEVFGDTTVAAADLYFDHDLQLRKANAALTIMPKMASNDGVSAVHLTIASEFWSINGAVKADPIDTSAGSLSLTTDTKMIDVLLNLERNSAAFKLLKDDLQVTRKQIYLSMANGEYEAGTTQPFIADDVAMAPTRFLTEKLDAQVEWNDRTRTITVTDPLTGTTILISPDSRMAKVNGVDVNMGHETMIVNDTSFVPLRFIVTTLGGKIEWVDQDRMIIIIKE
;
A
#
# COMPACT_ATOMS: atom_id res chain seq x y z
N MET A 1 -5.70 -2.58 7.38
CA MET A 1 -6.48 -1.50 6.71
C MET A 1 -6.65 -1.76 5.21
N PHE A 2 -5.59 -2.16 4.48
CA PHE A 2 -5.64 -2.44 3.03
C PHE A 2 -6.66 -3.54 2.65
N ILE A 3 -6.61 -4.74 3.24
CA ILE A 3 -7.60 -5.82 2.97
C ILE A 3 -9.03 -5.41 3.39
N ARG A 4 -9.17 -4.71 4.52
CA ARG A 4 -10.45 -4.20 5.04
C ARG A 4 -11.12 -3.20 4.08
N THR A 5 -10.33 -2.32 3.48
CA THR A 5 -10.80 -1.35 2.48
C THR A 5 -10.93 -1.99 1.10
N PHE A 6 -10.00 -2.86 0.70
CA PHE A 6 -9.94 -3.50 -0.61
C PHE A 6 -11.09 -4.47 -0.83
N VAL A 7 -11.35 -5.40 0.10
CA VAL A 7 -12.44 -6.39 -0.06
C VAL A 7 -13.82 -5.73 0.07
N ARG A 8 -13.98 -4.69 0.91
CA ARG A 8 -15.30 -4.13 1.26
C ARG A 8 -15.68 -2.83 0.56
N LYS A 9 -14.71 -1.96 0.27
CA LYS A 9 -14.94 -0.64 -0.32
C LYS A 9 -14.40 -0.59 -1.74
N THR A 10 -13.15 -0.95 -1.99
CA THR A 10 -12.50 -0.77 -3.30
C THR A 10 -12.94 -1.82 -4.32
N GLY A 11 -13.07 -3.09 -3.94
CA GLY A 11 -13.57 -4.16 -4.79
C GLY A 11 -15.03 -3.93 -5.16
N ALA A 12 -15.88 -3.60 -4.17
CA ALA A 12 -17.28 -3.25 -4.39
C ALA A 12 -17.46 -1.92 -5.15
N LEU A 13 -16.61 -0.90 -4.96
CA LEU A 13 -16.62 0.33 -5.78
C LEU A 13 -16.11 0.08 -7.20
N PHE A 14 -15.13 -0.79 -7.40
CA PHE A 14 -14.66 -1.18 -8.73
C PHE A 14 -15.72 -2.01 -9.46
N LEU A 15 -16.31 -3.00 -8.77
CA LEU A 15 -17.47 -3.78 -9.23
C LEU A 15 -18.71 -2.91 -9.50
N ALA A 16 -18.97 -1.91 -8.64
CA ALA A 16 -20.04 -0.94 -8.85
C ALA A 16 -19.68 0.11 -9.91
N ALA A 17 -18.41 0.44 -10.14
CA ALA A 17 -18.00 1.34 -11.22
C ALA A 17 -18.17 0.68 -12.60
N LEU A 18 -18.13 -0.65 -12.65
CA LEU A 18 -18.36 -1.43 -13.88
C LEU A 18 -19.85 -1.56 -14.24
N ILE A 19 -20.76 -1.26 -13.32
CA ILE A 19 -22.20 -1.45 -13.54
C ILE A 19 -22.94 -0.40 -12.71
N VAL A 20 -23.78 0.45 -13.32
CA VAL A 20 -25.21 0.49 -13.02
C VAL A 20 -25.99 1.63 -13.67
N LEU A 21 -27.25 1.27 -13.93
CA LEU A 21 -28.27 1.96 -14.69
C LEU A 21 -28.89 3.17 -13.95
N SER A 22 -28.81 4.36 -14.56
CA SER A 22 -29.67 5.51 -14.34
C SER A 22 -31.14 5.12 -14.44
N GLY A 23 -31.80 5.04 -13.29
CA GLY A 23 -33.24 4.89 -13.19
C GLY A 23 -33.71 4.60 -11.77
N CYS A 24 -34.63 5.41 -11.26
CA CYS A 24 -35.35 5.13 -10.00
C CYS A 24 -36.35 3.95 -10.11
N GLN A 25 -36.22 3.09 -11.13
CA GLN A 25 -37.09 1.93 -11.34
C GLN A 25 -36.29 0.64 -11.16
N ALA A 26 -36.82 -0.26 -10.34
CA ALA A 26 -36.28 -1.60 -10.17
C ALA A 26 -36.21 -2.32 -11.53
N ILE A 27 -35.01 -2.66 -11.99
CA ILE A 27 -34.83 -3.44 -13.22
C ILE A 27 -35.05 -4.92 -12.87
N GLY A 28 -36.06 -5.53 -13.49
CA GLY A 28 -36.38 -6.94 -13.22
C GLY A 28 -36.78 -7.24 -11.76
N GLY A 29 -37.19 -6.22 -10.99
CA GLY A 29 -37.55 -6.33 -9.57
C GLY A 29 -36.42 -6.02 -8.58
N LEU A 30 -35.18 -5.78 -9.05
CA LEU A 30 -34.04 -5.43 -8.21
C LEU A 30 -33.96 -3.91 -7.97
N ASP A 31 -34.11 -3.46 -6.72
CA ASP A 31 -33.75 -2.09 -6.31
C ASP A 31 -32.24 -2.00 -6.10
N LEU A 32 -31.58 -1.55 -7.15
CA LEU A 32 -30.14 -1.60 -7.30
C LEU A 32 -29.39 -0.55 -6.48
N ASN A 33 -29.97 0.65 -6.34
CA ASN A 33 -29.42 1.69 -5.46
C ASN A 33 -29.41 1.20 -4.00
N LYS A 34 -30.52 0.59 -3.57
CA LYS A 34 -30.62 -0.01 -2.24
C LYS A 34 -29.68 -1.20 -2.09
N ALA A 35 -29.66 -2.13 -3.03
CA ALA A 35 -28.82 -3.33 -2.97
C ALA A 35 -27.31 -2.99 -2.91
N LEU A 36 -26.84 -2.08 -3.76
CA LEU A 36 -25.44 -1.68 -3.77
C LEU A 36 -25.08 -0.86 -2.52
N SER A 37 -25.90 0.11 -2.10
CA SER A 37 -25.61 0.90 -0.89
C SER A 37 -25.55 0.04 0.38
N GLU A 38 -26.42 -0.97 0.49
CA GLU A 38 -26.44 -1.95 1.58
C GLU A 38 -25.20 -2.86 1.61
N THR A 39 -24.49 -3.02 0.50
CA THR A 39 -23.26 -3.83 0.41
C THR A 39 -22.08 -3.15 1.13
N PHE A 40 -22.05 -1.81 1.21
CA PHE A 40 -20.95 -1.06 1.84
C PHE A 40 -21.08 -0.90 3.36
N VAL A 41 -22.27 -1.19 3.89
CA VAL A 41 -22.57 -1.15 5.33
C VAL A 41 -21.86 -2.33 6.02
N PRO A 42 -21.05 -2.09 7.07
CA PRO A 42 -20.47 -3.19 7.83
C PRO A 42 -21.57 -4.09 8.40
N LYS A 43 -21.52 -5.38 8.08
CA LYS A 43 -22.43 -6.41 8.60
C LYS A 43 -21.61 -7.58 9.11
N ALA A 44 -22.16 -8.27 10.11
CA ALA A 44 -21.65 -9.59 10.47
C ALA A 44 -21.93 -10.53 9.29
N MET A 45 -20.91 -11.24 8.82
CA MET A 45 -21.05 -12.16 7.69
C MET A 45 -19.91 -13.17 7.66
N GLU A 46 -20.19 -14.31 7.05
CA GLU A 46 -19.18 -15.28 6.63
C GLU A 46 -19.05 -15.26 5.11
N GLY A 47 -17.90 -15.68 4.60
CA GLY A 47 -17.68 -15.70 3.17
C GLY A 47 -16.45 -16.47 2.73
N SER A 48 -16.31 -16.57 1.42
CA SER A 48 -15.09 -17.02 0.74
C SER A 48 -14.79 -16.06 -0.40
N VAL A 49 -13.50 -15.80 -0.65
CA VAL A 49 -13.05 -14.88 -1.71
C VAL A 49 -11.83 -15.48 -2.39
N SER A 50 -11.80 -15.51 -3.72
CA SER A 50 -10.61 -15.79 -4.52
C SER A 50 -10.33 -14.60 -5.42
N LEU A 51 -9.07 -14.17 -5.44
CA LEU A 51 -8.53 -13.13 -6.31
C LEU A 51 -7.39 -13.77 -7.10
N VAL A 52 -7.49 -13.77 -8.43
CA VAL A 52 -6.49 -14.35 -9.33
C VAL A 52 -5.95 -13.25 -10.24
N LEU A 53 -4.63 -13.15 -10.33
CA LEU A 53 -3.89 -12.38 -11.32
C LEU A 53 -3.15 -13.35 -12.24
N ASP A 54 -3.49 -13.34 -13.52
CA ASP A 54 -2.80 -14.10 -14.57
C ASP A 54 -2.19 -13.15 -15.60
N LEU A 55 -1.02 -13.51 -16.12
CA LEU A 55 -0.31 -12.72 -17.13
C LEU A 55 -0.05 -13.58 -18.37
N ASP A 56 -0.46 -13.11 -19.54
CA ASP A 56 -0.02 -13.70 -20.80
C ASP A 56 1.36 -13.15 -21.17
N ILE A 57 2.41 -13.91 -20.90
CA ILE A 57 3.80 -13.48 -21.08
C ILE A 57 4.30 -13.80 -22.50
N ASP A 58 4.77 -12.77 -23.22
CA ASP A 58 5.53 -12.91 -24.46
C ASP A 58 7.04 -12.85 -24.16
N GLU A 59 7.66 -14.02 -23.99
CA GLU A 59 9.10 -14.10 -23.68
C GLU A 59 10.01 -13.49 -24.77
N SER A 60 9.50 -13.31 -26.00
CA SER A 60 10.27 -12.70 -27.10
C SER A 60 10.39 -11.18 -26.97
N GLN A 61 9.47 -10.54 -26.24
CA GLN A 61 9.44 -9.10 -25.99
C GLN A 61 9.91 -8.75 -24.57
N ALA A 62 9.99 -9.72 -23.65
CA ALA A 62 10.45 -9.51 -22.28
C ALA A 62 11.97 -9.32 -22.21
N ALA A 63 12.45 -8.34 -21.45
CA ALA A 63 13.88 -8.25 -21.13
C ALA A 63 14.30 -9.47 -20.26
N PRO A 64 15.50 -10.06 -20.47
CA PRO A 64 15.95 -11.23 -19.71
C PRO A 64 15.92 -11.05 -18.19
N GLU A 65 16.21 -9.85 -17.70
CA GLU A 65 16.17 -9.47 -16.28
C GLU A 65 14.74 -9.33 -15.71
N GLN A 66 13.74 -9.05 -16.55
CA GLN A 66 12.34 -8.90 -16.15
C GLN A 66 11.60 -10.23 -16.13
N LEU A 67 11.98 -11.17 -17.00
CA LEU A 67 11.30 -12.45 -17.18
C LEU A 67 11.10 -13.25 -15.87
N PRO A 68 12.07 -13.33 -14.94
CA PRO A 68 11.85 -13.99 -13.65
C PRO A 68 10.75 -13.33 -12.80
N ILE A 69 10.66 -12.00 -12.83
CA ILE A 69 9.65 -11.24 -12.07
C ILE A 69 8.27 -11.44 -12.71
N LEU A 70 8.17 -11.39 -14.04
CA LEU A 70 6.91 -11.66 -14.76
C LEU A 70 6.40 -13.08 -14.45
N LYS A 71 7.29 -14.09 -14.49
CA LYS A 71 6.95 -15.48 -14.15
C LYS A 71 6.55 -15.67 -12.68
N LEU A 72 6.97 -14.79 -11.78
CA LEU A 72 6.56 -14.81 -10.38
C LEU A 72 5.17 -14.18 -10.18
N LEU A 73 4.83 -13.16 -10.98
CA LEU A 73 3.55 -12.45 -10.93
C LEU A 73 2.43 -13.15 -11.72
N ASP A 74 2.79 -14.09 -12.59
CA ASP A 74 1.84 -14.95 -13.30
C ASP A 74 1.23 -16.01 -12.37
N ASN A 75 -0.06 -16.33 -12.57
CA ASN A 75 -0.84 -17.29 -11.78
C ASN A 75 -0.80 -17.03 -10.27
N VAL A 76 -0.93 -15.77 -9.85
CA VAL A 76 -1.01 -15.39 -8.43
C VAL A 76 -2.46 -15.47 -7.96
N GLU A 77 -2.76 -16.39 -7.04
CA GLU A 77 -4.08 -16.50 -6.39
C GLU A 77 -3.97 -16.13 -4.90
N PHE A 78 -4.74 -15.14 -4.47
CA PHE A 78 -5.06 -14.93 -3.07
C PHE A 78 -6.44 -15.51 -2.77
N ARG A 79 -6.46 -16.65 -2.08
CA ARG A 79 -7.68 -17.34 -1.69
C ARG A 79 -7.93 -17.21 -0.20
N PHE A 80 -9.15 -16.83 0.15
CA PHE A 80 -9.74 -16.85 1.48
C PHE A 80 -10.86 -17.90 1.45
N ASP A 81 -10.54 -19.11 1.89
CA ASP A 81 -11.49 -20.23 1.97
C ASP A 81 -12.56 -19.98 3.03
N THR A 82 -12.21 -19.22 4.07
CA THR A 82 -13.14 -18.77 5.10
C THR A 82 -12.79 -17.35 5.50
N LEU A 83 -13.79 -16.49 5.49
CA LEU A 83 -13.77 -15.12 5.99
C LEU A 83 -14.88 -15.04 7.04
N LYS A 84 -14.56 -14.51 8.21
CA LYS A 84 -15.55 -14.22 9.26
C LYS A 84 -15.43 -12.77 9.66
N VAL A 85 -16.43 -11.98 9.34
CA VAL A 85 -16.56 -10.60 9.78
C VAL A 85 -17.54 -10.60 10.95
N GLU A 86 -17.03 -10.38 12.16
CA GLU A 86 -17.85 -10.27 13.37
C GLU A 86 -18.39 -8.85 13.52
N SER A 87 -17.57 -7.85 13.21
CA SER A 87 -17.96 -6.44 13.23
C SER A 87 -17.08 -5.61 12.29
N ALA A 88 -17.37 -4.30 12.22
CA ALA A 88 -16.54 -3.38 11.44
C ALA A 88 -15.06 -3.42 11.84
N GLU A 89 -14.76 -3.73 13.09
CA GLU A 89 -13.40 -3.68 13.65
C GLU A 89 -12.82 -5.06 13.92
N ARG A 90 -13.59 -6.15 13.76
CA ARG A 90 -13.16 -7.48 14.18
C ARG A 90 -13.47 -8.52 13.11
N MET A 91 -12.43 -9.18 12.62
CA MET A 91 -12.53 -10.19 11.57
C MET A 91 -11.45 -11.27 11.68
N SER A 92 -11.72 -12.45 11.14
CA SER A 92 -10.72 -13.48 10.87
C SER A 92 -10.85 -13.99 9.44
N ALA A 93 -9.77 -14.56 8.92
CA ALA A 93 -9.80 -15.28 7.67
C ALA A 93 -8.81 -16.44 7.67
N ALA A 94 -9.08 -17.47 6.88
CA ALA A 94 -8.19 -18.58 6.61
C ALA A 94 -8.21 -18.86 5.10
N GLY A 95 -7.05 -19.22 4.56
CA GLY A 95 -6.93 -19.50 3.14
C GLY A 95 -5.49 -19.75 2.73
N ALA A 96 -5.14 -19.42 1.49
CA ALA A 96 -3.80 -19.61 0.97
C ALA A 96 -3.42 -18.58 -0.10
N LEU A 97 -2.13 -18.30 -0.18
CA LEU A 97 -1.50 -17.62 -1.30
C LEU A 97 -0.91 -18.67 -2.24
N VAL A 98 -1.38 -18.71 -3.49
CA VAL A 98 -0.75 -19.48 -4.56
C VAL A 98 0.10 -18.54 -5.39
N VAL A 99 1.40 -18.77 -5.46
CA VAL A 99 2.36 -17.94 -6.20
C VAL A 99 3.60 -18.76 -6.52
N ALA A 100 4.21 -18.53 -7.69
CA ALA A 100 5.40 -19.25 -8.12
C ALA A 100 5.26 -20.80 -7.97
N LYS A 101 4.07 -21.35 -8.26
CA LYS A 101 3.70 -22.77 -8.11
C LYS A 101 3.76 -23.30 -6.67
N ARG A 102 3.76 -22.42 -5.67
CA ARG A 102 3.70 -22.75 -4.25
C ARG A 102 2.31 -22.44 -3.72
N ASN A 103 1.80 -23.30 -2.85
CA ASN A 103 0.60 -23.02 -2.06
C ASN A 103 1.04 -22.72 -0.62
N ILE A 104 0.77 -21.51 -0.13
CA ILE A 104 1.19 -21.03 1.19
C ILE A 104 -0.07 -20.76 2.03
N PRO A 105 -0.49 -21.72 2.86
CA PRO A 105 -1.62 -21.52 3.76
C PRO A 105 -1.35 -20.43 4.78
N PHE A 106 -2.39 -19.69 5.14
CA PHE A 106 -2.33 -18.70 6.21
C PHE A 106 -3.66 -18.60 6.96
N THR A 107 -3.58 -18.10 8.20
CA THR A 107 -4.71 -17.55 8.93
C THR A 107 -4.42 -16.11 9.33
N LEU A 108 -5.48 -15.32 9.40
CA LEU A 108 -5.47 -13.90 9.68
C LEU A 108 -6.50 -13.61 10.76
N PHE A 109 -6.14 -12.76 11.71
CA PHE A 109 -7.08 -12.15 12.65
C PHE A 109 -6.80 -10.65 12.74
N GLY A 110 -7.84 -9.83 12.71
CA GLY A 110 -7.72 -8.38 12.88
C GLY A 110 -8.74 -7.88 13.89
N ASP A 111 -8.29 -7.01 14.78
CA ASP A 111 -9.14 -6.19 15.63
C ASP A 111 -8.83 -4.69 15.45
N LYS A 112 -9.35 -3.83 16.33
CA LYS A 112 -9.12 -2.38 16.28
C LYS A 112 -7.65 -2.00 16.54
N ASP A 113 -6.91 -2.82 17.26
CA ASP A 113 -5.58 -2.49 17.77
C ASP A 113 -4.47 -3.10 16.91
N LYS A 114 -4.72 -4.28 16.31
CA LYS A 114 -3.70 -5.03 15.58
C LYS A 114 -4.24 -5.96 14.51
N VAL A 115 -3.33 -6.41 13.66
CA VAL A 115 -3.53 -7.52 12.71
C VAL A 115 -2.50 -8.61 13.01
N VAL A 116 -2.95 -9.84 13.13
CA VAL A 116 -2.12 -11.02 13.41
C VAL A 116 -2.22 -11.98 12.22
N PHE A 117 -1.07 -12.42 11.72
CA PHE A 117 -0.94 -13.41 10.67
C PHE A 117 -0.26 -14.66 11.23
N GLN A 118 -0.80 -15.82 10.93
CA GLN A 118 -0.08 -17.08 11.07
C GLN A 118 0.10 -17.67 9.68
N VAL A 119 1.34 -17.70 9.20
CA VAL A 119 1.71 -18.30 7.92
C VAL A 119 2.17 -19.73 8.19
N ASP A 120 1.83 -20.67 7.30
CA ASP A 120 2.33 -22.03 7.38
C ASP A 120 3.87 -22.07 7.35
N GLY A 121 4.46 -22.83 8.28
CA GLY A 121 5.90 -22.85 8.51
C GLY A 121 6.47 -21.65 9.27
N ALA A 122 5.66 -20.68 9.72
CA ALA A 122 6.14 -19.65 10.66
C ALA A 122 6.18 -20.18 12.09
N LYS A 123 7.33 -20.04 12.75
CA LYS A 123 7.59 -20.46 14.14
C LYS A 123 6.77 -19.69 15.16
N LYS A 124 6.47 -18.41 14.87
CA LYS A 124 5.63 -17.53 15.68
C LYS A 124 4.65 -16.77 14.80
N PRO A 125 3.45 -16.43 15.32
CA PRO A 125 2.55 -15.49 14.66
C PRO A 125 3.24 -14.14 14.42
N ILE A 126 2.93 -13.52 13.31
CA ILE A 126 3.41 -12.20 12.93
C ILE A 126 2.35 -11.17 13.32
N VAL A 127 2.73 -10.15 14.07
CA VAL A 127 1.81 -9.11 14.55
C VAL A 127 2.18 -7.78 13.92
N ILE A 128 1.19 -7.08 13.38
CA ILE A 128 1.33 -5.71 12.89
C ILE A 128 0.37 -4.84 13.69
N ASP A 129 0.91 -3.95 14.50
CA ASP A 129 0.09 -3.04 15.29
C ASP A 129 -0.52 -1.95 14.39
N SER A 130 -1.71 -1.48 14.78
CA SER A 130 -2.42 -0.41 14.09
C SER A 130 -1.57 0.86 13.96
N ALA A 131 -0.73 1.18 14.95
CA ALA A 131 0.24 2.27 14.88
C ALA A 131 1.22 2.10 13.73
N THR A 132 1.74 0.89 13.48
CA THR A 132 2.64 0.62 12.34
C THR A 132 1.90 0.66 11.00
N LEU A 133 0.67 0.16 10.94
CA LEU A 133 -0.18 0.29 9.75
C LEU A 133 -0.53 1.75 9.44
N ASN A 134 -0.65 2.58 10.47
CA ASN A 134 -0.86 4.01 10.37
C ASN A 134 0.46 4.78 10.26
N GLY A 135 1.62 4.16 10.51
CA GLY A 135 2.97 4.75 10.46
C GLY A 135 3.50 5.00 9.04
N GLN A 136 2.65 4.81 8.03
CA GLN A 136 2.81 5.39 6.70
C GLN A 136 1.98 6.67 6.51
N ALA A 137 1.13 7.04 7.48
CA ALA A 137 0.66 8.41 7.65
C ALA A 137 1.79 9.30 8.21
N ASP A 138 2.77 8.74 8.92
CA ASP A 138 3.95 9.50 9.39
C ASP A 138 4.96 9.78 8.27
N ALA A 139 4.99 8.98 7.19
CA ALA A 139 5.76 9.30 5.96
C ALA A 139 5.03 10.31 5.06
N VAL A 140 3.75 10.58 5.35
CA VAL A 140 3.02 11.78 4.91
C VAL A 140 2.97 12.77 6.08
N GLU A 141 4.05 12.91 6.84
CA GLU A 141 4.32 14.15 7.59
C GLU A 141 4.72 15.26 6.60
N MET A 142 3.79 15.63 5.73
CA MET A 142 3.40 17.04 5.81
C MET A 142 2.79 17.17 7.20
N ASN A 143 3.41 17.95 8.07
CA ASN A 143 2.98 18.30 9.42
C ASN A 143 1.50 18.75 9.46
N THR A 144 0.57 17.80 9.34
CA THR A 144 -0.87 18.03 9.39
C THR A 144 -1.34 17.46 10.70
N ASN A 145 -1.41 18.36 11.68
CA ASN A 145 -2.17 18.32 12.90
C ASN A 145 -3.37 17.33 12.87
N GLY A 146 -3.77 16.82 14.04
CA GLY A 146 -4.90 15.90 14.23
C GLY A 146 -6.22 16.25 13.51
N PHE A 147 -6.38 17.48 13.01
CA PHE A 147 -7.39 17.91 12.07
C PHE A 147 -7.63 16.95 10.88
N VAL A 148 -6.60 16.60 10.09
CA VAL A 148 -6.79 15.78 8.86
C VAL A 148 -7.24 14.36 9.25
N ALA A 149 -6.64 13.79 10.29
CA ALA A 149 -7.02 12.49 10.82
C ALA A 149 -8.48 12.48 11.33
N GLU A 150 -8.91 13.54 12.02
CA GLU A 150 -10.28 13.66 12.51
C GLU A 150 -11.29 13.84 11.37
N MET A 151 -10.92 14.61 10.33
CA MET A 151 -11.72 14.76 9.11
C MET A 151 -11.91 13.42 8.39
N LEU A 152 -10.83 12.67 8.14
CA LEU A 152 -10.90 11.34 7.51
C LEU A 152 -11.74 10.34 8.32
N LYS A 153 -11.66 10.43 9.66
CA LYS A 153 -12.50 9.64 10.57
C LYS A 153 -13.98 9.95 10.40
N LYS A 154 -14.36 11.23 10.31
CA LYS A 154 -15.76 11.63 10.07
C LYS A 154 -16.26 11.19 8.70
N LEU A 155 -15.48 11.40 7.64
CA LEU A 155 -15.81 10.96 6.28
C LEU A 155 -15.98 9.44 6.17
N SER A 156 -15.31 8.69 7.05
CA SER A 156 -15.41 7.23 7.12
C SER A 156 -16.58 6.71 7.97
N ALA A 157 -17.36 7.59 8.61
CA ALA A 157 -18.50 7.19 9.42
C ALA A 157 -19.54 6.44 8.57
N PRO A 158 -20.19 5.37 9.09
CA PRO A 158 -21.06 4.51 8.30
C PRO A 158 -22.15 5.27 7.53
N ASP A 159 -22.87 6.17 8.18
CA ASP A 159 -23.98 6.89 7.56
C ASP A 159 -23.52 7.86 6.47
N LEU A 160 -22.49 8.66 6.74
CA LEU A 160 -21.94 9.59 5.74
C LEU A 160 -21.31 8.83 4.56
N SER A 161 -20.59 7.74 4.84
CA SER A 161 -20.04 6.90 3.78
C SER A 161 -21.13 6.26 2.92
N ARG A 162 -22.27 5.86 3.51
CA ARG A 162 -23.44 5.35 2.78
C ARG A 162 -24.02 6.44 1.88
N SER A 163 -24.16 7.66 2.39
CA SER A 163 -24.65 8.79 1.60
C SER A 163 -23.76 9.14 0.42
N ILE A 164 -22.44 9.24 0.63
CA ILE A 164 -21.48 9.50 -0.44
C ILE A 164 -21.58 8.41 -1.51
N VAL A 165 -21.56 7.14 -1.10
CA VAL A 165 -21.64 6.02 -2.03
C VAL A 165 -22.98 5.97 -2.76
N SER A 166 -24.09 6.21 -2.06
CA SER A 166 -25.43 6.25 -2.67
C SER A 166 -25.55 7.38 -3.70
N TYR A 167 -24.97 8.55 -3.44
CA TYR A 167 -24.92 9.62 -4.43
C TYR A 167 -24.08 9.19 -5.63
N LEU A 168 -22.86 8.68 -5.44
CA LEU A 168 -21.99 8.25 -6.54
C LEU A 168 -22.67 7.18 -7.41
N ILE A 169 -23.26 6.15 -6.80
CA ILE A 169 -24.00 5.10 -7.53
C ILE A 169 -25.12 5.69 -8.36
N LYS A 170 -25.88 6.65 -7.81
CA LYS A 170 -26.96 7.32 -8.54
C LYS A 170 -26.47 8.08 -9.79
N GLN A 171 -25.24 8.58 -9.77
CA GLN A 171 -24.67 9.34 -10.89
C GLN A 171 -23.99 8.45 -11.94
N LEU A 172 -23.72 7.16 -11.63
CA LEU A 172 -23.08 6.25 -12.57
C LEU A 172 -23.93 6.05 -13.84
N PRO A 173 -23.31 6.10 -15.03
CA PRO A 173 -23.98 5.82 -16.28
C PRO A 173 -24.08 4.31 -16.57
N ASN A 174 -25.06 3.99 -17.40
CA ASN A 174 -25.39 2.65 -17.87
C ASN A 174 -24.34 2.20 -18.88
N PRO A 175 -23.65 1.07 -18.67
CA PRO A 175 -22.90 0.47 -19.76
C PRO A 175 -23.84 -0.20 -20.78
N SER A 176 -23.32 -0.48 -21.96
CA SER A 176 -24.15 -0.98 -23.08
C SER A 176 -24.69 -2.39 -22.86
N LYS A 177 -24.02 -3.21 -22.05
CA LYS A 177 -24.41 -4.60 -21.75
C LYS A 177 -24.72 -4.72 -20.26
N VAL A 178 -25.97 -4.46 -19.88
CA VAL A 178 -26.48 -4.73 -18.53
C VAL A 178 -27.75 -5.55 -18.60
N SER A 179 -27.89 -6.53 -17.72
CA SER A 179 -29.15 -7.27 -17.57
C SER A 179 -29.37 -7.69 -16.12
N VAL A 180 -30.64 -7.82 -15.74
CA VAL A 180 -31.05 -8.43 -14.48
C VAL A 180 -31.89 -9.64 -14.81
N THR A 181 -31.51 -10.79 -14.28
CA THR A 181 -32.25 -12.06 -14.42
C THR A 181 -32.49 -12.67 -13.05
N ASN A 182 -33.53 -13.51 -12.93
CA ASN A 182 -33.73 -14.31 -11.72
C ASN A 182 -33.07 -15.66 -11.92
N VAL A 183 -32.26 -16.08 -10.96
CA VAL A 183 -31.53 -17.35 -10.98
C VAL A 183 -31.68 -18.08 -9.66
N SER A 184 -31.29 -19.35 -9.64
CA SER A 184 -31.13 -20.12 -8.41
C SER A 184 -29.79 -20.82 -8.48
N GLU A 185 -28.87 -20.39 -7.63
CA GLU A 185 -27.50 -20.88 -7.59
C GLU A 185 -27.13 -21.33 -6.17
N PRO A 186 -26.19 -22.27 -6.03
CA PRO A 186 -25.63 -22.61 -4.73
C PRO A 186 -24.83 -21.43 -4.17
N VAL A 187 -25.02 -21.15 -2.89
CA VAL A 187 -24.20 -20.28 -2.05
C VAL A 187 -23.87 -21.07 -0.80
N HIS A 188 -22.60 -21.39 -0.57
CA HIS A 188 -22.17 -22.25 0.54
C HIS A 188 -22.93 -23.61 0.61
N GLY A 189 -23.21 -24.21 -0.55
CA GLY A 189 -23.92 -25.49 -0.65
C GLY A 189 -25.45 -25.41 -0.53
N GLU A 190 -26.02 -24.26 -0.20
CA GLU A 190 -27.48 -24.05 -0.19
C GLU A 190 -27.95 -23.37 -1.48
N THR A 191 -29.03 -23.86 -2.09
CA THR A 191 -29.60 -23.21 -3.28
C THR A 191 -30.39 -21.97 -2.87
N VAL A 192 -29.97 -20.80 -3.35
CA VAL A 192 -30.61 -19.52 -3.04
C VAL A 192 -31.22 -18.93 -4.31
N SER A 193 -32.49 -18.50 -4.26
CA SER A 193 -33.12 -17.74 -5.34
C SER A 193 -32.67 -16.28 -5.25
N MET A 194 -32.15 -15.73 -6.35
CA MET A 194 -31.45 -14.45 -6.37
C MET A 194 -31.70 -13.68 -7.68
N PHE A 195 -31.57 -12.37 -7.62
CA PHE A 195 -31.36 -11.51 -8.77
C PHE A 195 -29.89 -11.59 -9.20
N LYS A 196 -29.62 -12.01 -10.43
CA LYS A 196 -28.31 -11.88 -11.08
C LYS A 196 -28.28 -10.60 -11.90
N LEU A 197 -27.50 -9.63 -11.45
CA LEU A 197 -27.10 -8.45 -12.21
C LEU A 197 -25.83 -8.77 -12.99
N HIS A 198 -25.91 -8.77 -14.31
CA HIS A 198 -24.77 -8.86 -15.20
C HIS A 198 -24.47 -7.48 -15.77
N GLY A 199 -23.19 -7.10 -15.81
CA GLY A 199 -22.72 -5.92 -16.52
C GLY A 199 -21.37 -6.14 -17.18
N GLU A 200 -21.21 -5.59 -18.38
CA GLU A 200 -19.98 -5.69 -19.16
C GLU A 200 -19.66 -4.34 -19.83
N VAL A 201 -18.38 -3.97 -19.77
CA VAL A 201 -17.80 -2.74 -20.30
C VAL A 201 -16.53 -3.10 -21.05
N ASP A 202 -16.41 -2.64 -22.30
CA ASP A 202 -15.13 -2.65 -23.00
C ASP A 202 -14.42 -1.29 -22.88
N GLY A 203 -13.12 -1.25 -23.17
CA GLY A 203 -12.28 -0.07 -23.02
C GLY A 203 -12.76 1.13 -23.84
N THR A 204 -13.42 0.90 -24.99
CA THR A 204 -13.96 1.97 -25.83
C THR A 204 -15.09 2.74 -25.14
N GLN A 205 -15.77 2.12 -24.17
CA GLN A 205 -16.86 2.72 -23.41
C GLN A 205 -16.37 3.55 -22.21
N LEU A 206 -15.12 3.37 -21.75
CA LEU A 206 -14.61 4.02 -20.53
C LEU A 206 -14.67 5.54 -20.58
N LEU A 207 -14.16 6.16 -21.65
CA LEU A 207 -14.18 7.62 -21.80
C LEU A 207 -15.60 8.19 -21.95
N PRO A 208 -16.48 7.63 -22.80
CA PRO A 208 -17.89 8.02 -22.82
C PRO A 208 -18.60 7.92 -21.47
N LEU A 209 -18.38 6.83 -20.73
CA LEU A 209 -18.97 6.62 -19.41
C LEU A 209 -18.41 7.63 -18.39
N ALA A 210 -17.09 7.83 -18.34
CA ALA A 210 -16.50 8.82 -17.44
C ALA A 210 -17.02 10.25 -17.71
N LYS A 211 -17.16 10.64 -18.98
CA LYS A 211 -17.76 11.93 -19.36
C LYS A 211 -19.22 12.02 -18.90
N GLN A 212 -20.01 10.98 -19.16
CA GLN A 212 -21.42 10.96 -18.76
C GLN A 212 -21.60 10.99 -17.24
N PHE A 213 -20.71 10.33 -16.49
CA PHE A 213 -20.69 10.35 -15.04
C PHE A 213 -20.51 11.78 -14.48
N LEU A 214 -19.48 12.50 -14.95
CA LEU A 214 -19.27 13.90 -14.55
C LEU A 214 -20.45 14.80 -14.91
N LEU A 215 -21.04 14.58 -16.09
CA LEU A 215 -22.24 15.31 -16.53
C LEU A 215 -23.45 15.02 -15.63
N ASN A 216 -23.64 13.78 -15.18
CA ASN A 216 -24.72 13.41 -14.27
C ASN A 216 -24.54 14.12 -12.91
N MET A 217 -23.34 14.03 -12.33
CA MET A 217 -23.01 14.72 -11.08
C MET A 217 -23.27 16.23 -11.14
N MET A 218 -22.91 16.87 -12.26
CA MET A 218 -23.09 18.30 -12.46
C MET A 218 -24.56 18.71 -12.65
N LYS A 219 -25.39 17.83 -13.23
CA LYS A 219 -26.82 18.10 -13.52
C LYS A 219 -27.72 17.91 -12.30
N ASP A 220 -27.40 16.97 -11.41
CA ASP A 220 -28.19 16.67 -10.22
C ASP A 220 -27.87 17.65 -9.07
N ASP A 221 -28.21 18.92 -9.28
CA ASP A 221 -27.96 20.04 -8.36
C ASP A 221 -28.47 19.77 -6.94
N GLN A 222 -29.71 19.28 -6.85
CA GLN A 222 -30.34 19.03 -5.57
C GLN A 222 -29.64 17.92 -4.79
N ALA A 223 -29.37 16.76 -5.42
CA ALA A 223 -28.71 15.66 -4.71
C ALA A 223 -27.26 16.01 -4.35
N LEU A 224 -26.58 16.81 -5.18
CA LEU A 224 -25.24 17.30 -4.87
C LEU A 224 -25.26 18.24 -3.66
N LYS A 225 -26.19 19.20 -3.60
CA LYS A 225 -26.38 20.08 -2.43
C LYS A 225 -26.73 19.31 -1.16
N GLU A 226 -27.60 18.30 -1.26
CA GLU A 226 -27.95 17.42 -0.14
C GLU A 226 -26.72 16.69 0.39
N LEU A 227 -25.90 16.10 -0.49
CA LEU A 227 -24.64 15.44 -0.10
C LEU A 227 -23.67 16.42 0.55
N ILE A 228 -23.47 17.59 -0.06
CA ILE A 228 -22.59 18.64 0.47
C ILE A 228 -23.06 19.07 1.86
N GLY A 229 -24.36 19.23 2.07
CA GLY A 229 -24.92 19.55 3.39
C GLY A 229 -24.59 18.49 4.44
N GLN A 230 -24.69 17.20 4.10
CA GLN A 230 -24.34 16.11 5.03
C GLN A 230 -22.85 16.05 5.34
N VAL A 231 -21.99 16.28 4.33
CA VAL A 231 -20.53 16.37 4.53
C VAL A 231 -20.20 17.60 5.39
N TYR A 232 -20.81 18.74 5.10
CA TYR A 232 -20.67 19.96 5.89
C TYR A 232 -21.06 19.72 7.34
N ASP A 233 -22.24 19.17 7.62
CA ASP A 233 -22.72 18.93 8.98
C ASP A 233 -21.76 18.02 9.78
N ALA A 234 -21.12 17.06 9.11
CA ALA A 234 -20.14 16.17 9.74
C ALA A 234 -18.79 16.85 10.02
N LEU A 235 -18.36 17.76 9.15
CA LEU A 235 -17.06 18.43 9.22
C LEU A 235 -17.10 19.79 9.91
N GLN A 236 -18.28 20.40 10.04
CA GLN A 236 -18.50 21.71 10.65
C GLN A 236 -17.76 21.89 11.98
N PRO A 237 -17.88 20.98 12.98
CA PRO A 237 -17.25 21.20 14.28
C PRO A 237 -15.72 21.15 14.21
N ILE A 238 -15.17 20.36 13.29
CA ILE A 238 -13.73 20.17 13.12
C ILE A 238 -13.14 21.41 12.43
N VAL A 239 -13.73 21.81 11.31
CA VAL A 239 -13.26 22.96 10.52
C VAL A 239 -13.48 24.27 11.27
N ALA A 240 -14.62 24.43 11.98
CA ALA A 240 -14.87 25.63 12.77
C ALA A 240 -13.85 25.80 13.90
N ALA A 241 -13.47 24.72 14.59
CA ALA A 241 -12.45 24.75 15.63
C ALA A 241 -11.07 25.14 15.07
N GLU A 242 -10.69 24.67 13.89
CA GLU A 242 -9.44 25.09 13.25
C GLU A 242 -9.49 26.53 12.73
N LEU A 243 -10.62 26.97 12.18
CA LEU A 243 -10.80 28.37 11.76
C LEU A 243 -10.71 29.32 12.96
N GLU A 244 -11.22 28.94 14.12
CA GLU A 244 -11.09 29.72 15.36
C GLU A 244 -9.63 29.82 15.83
N LYS A 245 -8.85 28.72 15.76
CA LYS A 245 -7.41 28.77 16.05
C LYS A 245 -6.66 29.70 15.10
N ALA A 246 -7.07 29.75 13.83
CA ALA A 246 -6.44 30.59 12.83
C ALA A 246 -6.83 32.07 12.93
N THR A 247 -7.98 32.40 13.52
CA THR A 247 -8.40 33.80 13.78
C THR A 247 -7.87 34.34 15.12
N VAL A 248 -7.53 33.46 16.06
CA VAL A 248 -6.91 33.78 17.36
C VAL A 248 -5.39 33.66 17.27
N VAL A 249 -4.71 34.67 16.70
CA VAL A 249 -3.29 34.95 17.00
C VAL A 249 -3.20 36.24 17.83
N PRO A 250 -3.33 36.19 19.17
CA PRO A 250 -3.04 37.32 20.03
C PRO A 250 -1.54 37.34 20.31
N GLY A 251 -0.81 38.20 19.61
CA GLY A 251 0.55 38.61 19.95
C GLY A 251 1.65 37.55 19.82
N MET A 252 2.22 37.40 18.62
CA MET A 252 3.65 37.13 18.53
C MET A 252 4.38 38.46 18.63
N GLY A 253 5.22 38.61 19.66
CA GLY A 253 6.09 39.77 19.82
C GLY A 253 6.98 39.97 18.58
N ALA A 254 7.41 41.22 18.40
CA ALA A 254 8.27 41.66 17.30
C ALA A 254 9.34 40.62 16.96
N VAL A 255 9.38 40.22 15.69
CA VAL A 255 10.53 39.52 15.11
C VAL A 255 11.71 40.50 15.20
N ASP A 256 12.77 40.06 15.88
CA ASP A 256 14.04 40.79 15.91
C ASP A 256 14.61 40.84 14.48
N THR A 257 14.55 42.00 13.86
CA THR A 257 14.96 42.25 12.47
C THR A 257 16.47 42.27 12.26
N GLN A 258 17.28 41.81 13.23
CA GLN A 258 18.73 41.90 13.12
C GLN A 258 19.41 40.87 12.21
N ASN A 259 18.72 39.86 11.67
CA ASN A 259 19.32 38.94 10.71
C ASN A 259 18.36 38.62 9.55
N ALA A 260 18.24 39.55 8.61
CA ALA A 260 17.61 39.31 7.31
C ALA A 260 18.71 39.19 6.24
N ASP A 261 19.18 37.97 6.01
CA ASP A 261 19.94 37.63 4.80
C ASP A 261 19.39 36.32 4.24
N TYR A 262 18.16 36.37 3.74
CA TYR A 262 17.57 35.38 2.84
C TYR A 262 16.37 36.00 2.13
N THR A 263 16.65 36.87 1.15
CA THR A 263 15.68 37.22 0.11
C THR A 263 16.22 36.74 -1.22
N ASP A 264 15.94 35.47 -1.56
CA ASP A 264 15.89 35.08 -2.96
C ASP A 264 14.91 33.91 -3.16
N GLY A 265 13.85 34.19 -3.94
CA GLY A 265 12.85 33.22 -4.39
C GLY A 265 11.46 33.40 -3.76
N ILE A 266 10.49 33.91 -4.55
CA ILE A 266 9.02 34.00 -4.37
C ILE A 266 8.49 34.63 -3.05
N GLY A 267 9.19 34.51 -1.93
CA GLY A 267 8.89 35.10 -0.62
C GLY A 267 9.02 36.61 -0.55
N GLY A 268 9.67 37.27 -1.51
CA GLY A 268 9.74 38.74 -1.56
C GLY A 268 8.44 39.42 -2.04
N ALA A 269 7.59 38.72 -2.80
CA ALA A 269 6.33 39.28 -3.31
C ALA A 269 5.14 39.05 -2.36
N PHE A 270 5.25 38.05 -1.47
CA PHE A 270 4.23 37.69 -0.50
C PHE A 270 4.68 37.85 0.95
N GLY A 271 5.93 38.29 1.20
CA GLY A 271 6.50 38.50 2.53
C GLY A 271 5.66 39.46 3.37
N ASP A 272 5.33 40.64 2.83
CA ASP A 272 4.45 41.62 3.49
C ASP A 272 3.00 41.10 3.70
N LEU A 273 2.55 40.15 2.88
CA LEU A 273 1.23 39.52 3.00
C LEU A 273 1.19 38.45 4.09
N LEU A 274 2.36 37.94 4.49
CA LEU A 274 2.56 36.88 5.48
C LEU A 274 3.18 37.40 6.78
N GLU A 275 3.58 38.67 6.85
CA GLU A 275 4.07 39.30 8.08
C GLU A 275 2.99 39.32 9.18
N PRO A 276 3.32 38.89 10.42
CA PRO A 276 2.37 38.95 11.53
C PRO A 276 1.98 40.40 11.83
N GLY A 277 0.72 40.76 11.56
CA GLY A 277 0.15 42.07 11.88
C GLY A 277 -0.28 42.94 10.70
N THR A 278 -0.10 42.52 9.44
CA THR A 278 -0.45 43.34 8.26
C THR A 278 -1.94 43.41 7.95
N GLY A 279 -2.80 42.76 8.75
CA GLY A 279 -4.25 42.99 8.75
C GLY A 279 -5.00 42.56 7.47
N VAL A 280 -4.35 41.91 6.50
CA VAL A 280 -4.97 41.43 5.25
C VAL A 280 -5.53 40.01 5.39
N LEU A 281 -4.84 39.13 6.12
CA LEU A 281 -5.27 37.75 6.35
C LEU A 281 -6.43 37.65 7.34
N ALA A 282 -6.49 38.50 8.37
CA ALA A 282 -7.56 38.45 9.37
C ALA A 282 -8.96 38.72 8.78
N PRO A 283 -9.17 39.74 7.92
CA PRO A 283 -10.44 39.92 7.21
C PRO A 283 -10.81 38.74 6.30
N LEU A 284 -9.83 38.14 5.62
CA LEU A 284 -10.04 36.95 4.78
C LEU A 284 -10.48 35.74 5.62
N MET A 285 -9.78 35.47 6.72
CA MET A 285 -10.12 34.36 7.63
C MET A 285 -11.45 34.59 8.34
N ASN A 286 -11.76 35.83 8.73
CA ASN A 286 -13.07 36.19 9.29
C ASN A 286 -14.18 36.04 8.23
N GLY A 287 -13.91 36.37 6.97
CA GLY A 287 -14.81 36.13 5.86
C GLY A 287 -15.07 34.63 5.64
N LEU A 288 -14.02 33.81 5.62
CA LEU A 288 -14.13 32.36 5.53
C LEU A 288 -14.88 31.76 6.72
N GLN A 289 -14.61 32.23 7.94
CA GLN A 289 -15.31 31.81 9.15
C GLN A 289 -16.79 32.22 9.11
N SER A 290 -17.11 33.42 8.62
CA SER A 290 -18.50 33.86 8.44
C SER A 290 -19.24 33.02 7.41
N ILE A 291 -18.60 32.69 6.28
CA ILE A 291 -19.18 31.81 5.26
C ILE A 291 -19.37 30.41 5.84
N TRP A 292 -18.34 29.85 6.48
CA TRP A 292 -18.37 28.50 7.03
C TRP A 292 -19.39 28.33 8.16
N ASN A 293 -19.60 29.36 9.00
CA ASN A 293 -20.57 29.30 10.09
C ASN A 293 -22.03 29.49 9.63
N ASP A 294 -22.25 30.08 8.45
CA ASP A 294 -23.57 30.14 7.85
C ASP A 294 -23.79 28.91 6.95
N ARG A 295 -24.53 27.92 7.47
CA ARG A 295 -24.72 26.63 6.79
C ARG A 295 -25.20 26.77 5.35
N GLU A 296 -26.19 27.64 5.09
CA GLU A 296 -26.76 27.79 3.75
C GLU A 296 -25.75 28.41 2.78
N THR A 297 -25.06 29.48 3.21
CA THR A 297 -24.01 30.14 2.43
C THR A 297 -22.83 29.20 2.19
N ALA A 298 -22.38 28.46 3.21
CA ALA A 298 -21.31 27.47 3.09
C ALA A 298 -21.65 26.41 2.04
N ILE A 299 -22.87 25.84 2.09
CA ILE A 299 -23.32 24.85 1.13
C ILE A 299 -23.36 25.43 -0.29
N GLU A 300 -23.90 26.63 -0.48
CA GLU A 300 -23.95 27.27 -1.81
C GLU A 300 -22.56 27.57 -2.38
N VAL A 301 -21.63 28.05 -1.54
CA VAL A 301 -20.24 28.30 -1.95
C VAL A 301 -19.54 27.00 -2.31
N ILE A 302 -19.59 25.98 -1.44
CA ILE A 302 -18.97 24.67 -1.70
C ILE A 302 -19.57 24.05 -2.96
N HIS A 303 -20.89 24.11 -3.13
CA HIS A 303 -21.59 23.60 -4.30
C HIS A 303 -21.11 24.29 -5.59
N THR A 304 -20.94 25.61 -5.55
CA THR A 304 -20.41 26.38 -6.69
C THR A 304 -18.99 25.94 -7.05
N GLU A 305 -18.12 25.81 -6.05
CA GLU A 305 -16.72 25.38 -6.26
C GLU A 305 -16.62 23.94 -6.74
N VAL A 306 -17.40 23.01 -6.17
CA VAL A 306 -17.46 21.61 -6.64
C VAL A 306 -17.92 21.55 -8.09
N LYS A 307 -18.89 22.38 -8.50
CA LYS A 307 -19.31 22.47 -9.90
C LYS A 307 -18.20 22.99 -10.81
N GLN A 308 -17.44 23.99 -10.39
CA GLN A 308 -16.29 24.46 -11.16
C GLN A 308 -15.25 23.35 -11.36
N VAL A 309 -14.95 22.58 -10.31
CA VAL A 309 -14.05 21.41 -10.39
C VAL A 309 -14.60 20.35 -11.35
N LEU A 310 -15.90 20.05 -11.30
CA LEU A 310 -16.55 19.12 -12.24
C LEU A 310 -16.48 19.63 -13.69
N VAL A 311 -16.64 20.93 -13.91
CA VAL A 311 -16.47 21.55 -15.25
C VAL A 311 -15.03 21.41 -15.71
N ILE A 312 -14.05 21.73 -14.87
CA ILE A 312 -12.62 21.57 -15.19
C ILE A 312 -12.29 20.11 -15.51
N ALA A 313 -12.78 19.16 -14.72
CA ALA A 313 -12.59 17.74 -14.98
C ALA A 313 -13.24 17.30 -16.30
N THR A 314 -14.44 17.80 -16.60
CA THR A 314 -15.16 17.51 -17.85
C THR A 314 -14.41 18.07 -19.06
N VAL A 315 -13.93 19.31 -18.97
CA VAL A 315 -13.11 19.96 -20.01
C VAL A 315 -11.78 19.24 -20.15
N GLY A 316 -11.13 18.87 -19.05
CA GLY A 316 -9.88 18.11 -19.02
C GLY A 316 -10.00 16.76 -19.73
N LEU A 317 -11.07 16.01 -19.46
CA LEU A 317 -11.39 14.77 -20.19
C LEU A 317 -11.70 15.01 -21.67
N ALA A 318 -12.31 16.15 -22.03
CA ALA A 318 -12.56 16.51 -23.41
C ALA A 318 -11.29 16.98 -24.13
N SER A 319 -10.34 17.58 -23.41
CA SER A 319 -9.09 18.14 -23.93
C SER A 319 -7.98 17.10 -24.11
N ILE A 320 -8.21 15.82 -23.78
CA ILE A 320 -7.27 14.71 -24.04
C ILE A 320 -6.84 14.64 -25.52
N GLY A 321 -7.53 15.36 -26.42
CA GLY A 321 -7.15 15.45 -27.83
C GLY A 321 -7.28 14.11 -28.53
N THR A 322 -6.92 14.04 -29.81
CA THR A 322 -6.92 12.78 -30.55
C THR A 322 -5.76 11.90 -30.12
N GLU A 323 -4.55 12.46 -29.98
CA GLU A 323 -3.34 11.71 -29.61
C GLU A 323 -3.44 11.03 -28.22
N GLY A 324 -4.00 11.72 -27.23
CA GLY A 324 -4.23 11.13 -25.91
C GLY A 324 -5.33 10.07 -25.92
N GLN A 325 -6.34 10.21 -26.78
CA GLN A 325 -7.38 9.20 -26.96
C GLN A 325 -6.84 7.97 -27.68
N ASP A 326 -5.99 8.17 -28.69
CA ASP A 326 -5.31 7.08 -29.41
C ASP A 326 -4.41 6.29 -28.44
N THR A 327 -3.58 6.98 -27.65
CA THR A 327 -2.73 6.35 -26.61
C THR A 327 -3.55 5.57 -25.57
N LEU A 328 -4.66 6.13 -25.10
CA LEU A 328 -5.56 5.43 -24.18
C LEU A 328 -6.20 4.21 -24.84
N SER A 329 -6.57 4.29 -26.12
CA SER A 329 -7.19 3.19 -26.87
C SER A 329 -6.21 2.05 -27.18
N GLU A 330 -4.90 2.34 -27.23
CA GLU A 330 -3.87 1.31 -27.33
C GLU A 330 -3.86 0.42 -26.07
N VAL A 331 -4.05 0.97 -24.87
CA VAL A 331 -4.06 0.18 -23.63
C VAL A 331 -5.47 -0.31 -23.27
N PHE A 332 -6.46 0.56 -23.40
CA PHE A 332 -7.85 0.38 -22.99
C PHE A 332 -8.78 0.46 -24.21
N GLY A 333 -8.53 -0.41 -25.19
CA GLY A 333 -9.34 -0.54 -26.41
C GLY A 333 -10.49 -1.54 -26.30
N ASP A 334 -10.97 -2.00 -27.45
CA ASP A 334 -11.98 -3.05 -27.61
C ASP A 334 -11.54 -4.44 -27.07
N THR A 335 -10.25 -4.64 -26.89
CA THR A 335 -9.66 -5.85 -26.30
C THR A 335 -9.53 -5.78 -24.78
N THR A 336 -9.77 -4.62 -24.18
CA THR A 336 -9.87 -4.48 -22.73
C THR A 336 -11.33 -4.62 -22.33
N VAL A 337 -11.64 -5.65 -21.56
CA VAL A 337 -13.02 -6.01 -21.17
C VAL A 337 -13.09 -6.20 -19.68
N ALA A 338 -14.07 -5.57 -19.07
CA ALA A 338 -14.43 -5.76 -17.67
C ALA A 338 -15.88 -6.23 -17.58
N ALA A 339 -16.08 -7.37 -16.93
CA ALA A 339 -17.39 -7.98 -16.75
C ALA A 339 -17.60 -8.34 -15.28
N ALA A 340 -18.83 -8.22 -14.81
CA ALA A 340 -19.20 -8.65 -13.48
C ALA A 340 -20.62 -9.22 -13.41
N ASP A 341 -20.76 -10.27 -12.61
CA ASP A 341 -22.02 -10.88 -12.20
C ASP A 341 -22.18 -10.71 -10.69
N LEU A 342 -23.15 -9.91 -10.28
CA LEU A 342 -23.52 -9.71 -8.87
C LEU A 342 -24.84 -10.41 -8.59
N TYR A 343 -24.90 -11.18 -7.51
CA TYR A 343 -26.07 -11.97 -7.12
C TYR A 343 -26.61 -11.45 -5.80
N PHE A 344 -27.82 -10.89 -5.84
CA PHE A 344 -28.52 -10.38 -4.67
C PHE A 344 -29.68 -11.29 -4.32
N ASP A 345 -29.85 -11.66 -3.06
CA ASP A 345 -31.08 -12.34 -2.64
C ASP A 345 -32.29 -11.38 -2.66
N HIS A 346 -33.48 -11.92 -2.39
CA HIS A 346 -34.71 -11.13 -2.38
C HIS A 346 -34.79 -10.12 -1.23
N ASP A 347 -33.88 -10.19 -0.26
CA ASP A 347 -33.66 -9.19 0.79
C ASP A 347 -32.58 -8.16 0.40
N LEU A 348 -32.16 -8.16 -0.88
CA LEU A 348 -31.18 -7.28 -1.50
C LEU A 348 -29.77 -7.39 -0.88
N GLN A 349 -29.45 -8.51 -0.24
CA GLN A 349 -28.10 -8.78 0.26
C GLN A 349 -27.26 -9.40 -0.85
N LEU A 350 -26.04 -8.90 -1.05
CA LEU A 350 -25.08 -9.50 -1.97
C LEU A 350 -24.64 -10.86 -1.43
N ARG A 351 -24.92 -11.94 -2.18
CA ARG A 351 -24.59 -13.31 -1.80
C ARG A 351 -23.45 -13.90 -2.60
N LYS A 352 -23.24 -13.42 -3.82
CA LYS A 352 -22.15 -13.85 -4.68
C LYS A 352 -21.74 -12.71 -5.60
N ALA A 353 -20.45 -12.60 -5.88
CA ALA A 353 -19.94 -11.65 -6.87
C ALA A 353 -18.78 -12.29 -7.63
N ASN A 354 -18.90 -12.31 -8.95
CA ASN A 354 -17.85 -12.72 -9.87
C ASN A 354 -17.48 -11.53 -10.74
N ALA A 355 -16.20 -11.22 -10.87
CA ALA A 355 -15.69 -10.16 -11.72
C ALA A 355 -14.52 -10.69 -12.53
N ALA A 356 -14.39 -10.21 -13.76
CA ALA A 356 -13.21 -10.40 -14.57
C ALA A 356 -12.84 -9.07 -15.24
N LEU A 357 -11.57 -8.72 -15.18
CA LEU A 357 -10.96 -7.66 -15.96
C LEU A 357 -9.86 -8.27 -16.81
N THR A 358 -9.94 -8.09 -18.11
CA THR A 358 -8.89 -8.43 -19.06
C THR A 358 -8.41 -7.14 -19.69
N ILE A 359 -7.11 -6.87 -19.59
CA ILE A 359 -6.45 -5.75 -20.28
C ILE A 359 -5.50 -6.36 -21.30
N MET A 360 -5.69 -6.00 -22.57
CA MET A 360 -4.87 -6.48 -23.68
C MET A 360 -4.38 -5.29 -24.49
N PRO A 361 -3.20 -4.72 -24.14
CA PRO A 361 -2.66 -3.56 -24.82
C PRO A 361 -2.27 -3.88 -26.27
N LYS A 362 -2.69 -3.04 -27.20
CA LYS A 362 -2.29 -2.99 -28.61
C LYS A 362 -1.12 -2.01 -28.80
N MET A 363 -0.02 -2.26 -28.12
CA MET A 363 1.18 -1.43 -28.17
C MET A 363 2.30 -2.11 -28.98
N ALA A 364 3.21 -1.31 -29.54
CA ALA A 364 4.33 -1.82 -30.33
C ALA A 364 5.36 -2.62 -29.48
N SER A 365 5.55 -2.23 -28.22
CA SER A 365 6.23 -3.01 -27.19
C SER A 365 5.28 -3.14 -26.01
N ASN A 366 5.26 -4.31 -25.39
CA ASN A 366 4.47 -4.60 -24.19
C ASN A 366 5.36 -5.06 -23.02
N ASP A 367 6.67 -4.89 -23.16
CA ASP A 367 7.71 -5.31 -22.20
C ASP A 367 7.52 -6.76 -21.71
N GLY A 368 7.00 -7.61 -22.59
CA GLY A 368 6.76 -9.02 -22.34
C GLY A 368 5.39 -9.38 -21.77
N VAL A 369 4.46 -8.43 -21.58
CA VAL A 369 3.11 -8.71 -21.05
C VAL A 369 2.04 -8.41 -22.11
N SER A 370 1.54 -9.46 -22.76
CA SER A 370 0.54 -9.34 -23.82
C SER A 370 -0.91 -9.21 -23.31
N ALA A 371 -1.19 -9.76 -22.13
CA ALA A 371 -2.46 -9.57 -21.44
C ALA A 371 -2.29 -9.63 -19.92
N VAL A 372 -3.17 -8.92 -19.23
CA VAL A 372 -3.35 -9.00 -17.77
C VAL A 372 -4.78 -9.43 -17.51
N HIS A 373 -4.96 -10.53 -16.78
CA HIS A 373 -6.27 -11.00 -16.35
C HIS A 373 -6.37 -10.89 -14.84
N LEU A 374 -7.43 -10.24 -14.37
CA LEU A 374 -7.77 -10.15 -12.96
C LEU A 374 -9.16 -10.77 -12.77
N THR A 375 -9.22 -11.85 -12.01
CA THR A 375 -10.48 -12.54 -11.69
C THR A 375 -10.77 -12.42 -10.20
N ILE A 376 -12.01 -12.10 -9.87
CA ILE A 376 -12.52 -12.07 -8.49
C ILE A 376 -13.72 -13.00 -8.42
N ALA A 377 -13.74 -13.90 -7.45
CA ALA A 377 -14.90 -14.71 -7.14
C ALA A 377 -15.16 -14.65 -5.64
N SER A 378 -16.42 -14.47 -5.24
CA SER A 378 -16.78 -14.39 -3.83
C SER A 378 -18.16 -14.94 -3.57
N GLU A 379 -18.33 -15.54 -2.39
CA GLU A 379 -19.60 -15.98 -1.83
C GLU A 379 -19.74 -15.48 -0.39
N PHE A 380 -20.95 -15.11 0.00
CA PHE A 380 -21.28 -14.58 1.32
C PHE A 380 -22.54 -15.24 1.89
N TRP A 381 -22.44 -15.64 3.15
CA TRP A 381 -23.51 -16.29 3.92
C TRP A 381 -23.51 -15.79 5.37
N SER A 382 -24.46 -16.26 6.17
CA SER A 382 -24.64 -15.81 7.57
C SER A 382 -24.74 -14.27 7.71
N ILE A 383 -25.24 -13.56 6.69
CA ILE A 383 -25.30 -12.10 6.66
C ILE A 383 -26.29 -11.60 7.72
N ASN A 384 -25.87 -10.65 8.55
CA ASN A 384 -26.59 -10.19 9.74
C ASN A 384 -26.83 -11.29 10.80
N GLY A 385 -26.17 -12.44 10.66
CA GLY A 385 -26.23 -13.55 11.59
C GLY A 385 -25.22 -13.43 12.73
N ALA A 386 -25.23 -14.42 13.62
CA ALA A 386 -24.24 -14.54 14.68
C ALA A 386 -22.92 -15.07 14.13
N VAL A 387 -21.98 -14.17 13.83
CA VAL A 387 -20.64 -14.50 13.34
C VAL A 387 -19.62 -14.17 14.41
N LYS A 388 -18.66 -15.07 14.65
CA LYS A 388 -17.56 -14.86 15.60
C LYS A 388 -16.23 -15.03 14.87
N ALA A 389 -15.38 -14.01 14.96
CA ALA A 389 -14.03 -14.08 14.42
C ALA A 389 -13.15 -15.00 15.29
N ASP A 390 -12.23 -15.71 14.65
CA ASP A 390 -11.31 -16.66 15.27
C ASP A 390 -9.98 -15.97 15.61
N PRO A 391 -9.68 -15.66 16.89
CA PRO A 391 -8.43 -15.02 17.27
C PRO A 391 -7.25 -15.97 17.17
N ILE A 392 -6.09 -15.43 16.83
CA ILE A 392 -4.82 -16.17 16.85
C ILE A 392 -4.15 -15.97 18.21
N ASP A 393 -3.77 -17.07 18.86
CA ASP A 393 -3.07 -17.02 20.15
C ASP A 393 -1.63 -16.54 19.97
N THR A 394 -1.27 -15.47 20.68
CA THR A 394 0.08 -14.89 20.70
C THR A 394 0.76 -15.04 22.06
N SER A 395 0.19 -15.82 22.99
CA SER A 395 0.68 -15.96 24.37
C SER A 395 2.07 -16.61 24.47
N ALA A 396 2.41 -17.50 23.54
CA ALA A 396 3.73 -18.13 23.42
C ALA A 396 4.79 -17.21 22.76
N GLY A 397 4.44 -15.97 22.44
CA GLY A 397 5.27 -15.00 21.74
C GLY A 397 4.87 -14.77 20.29
N SER A 398 5.33 -13.66 19.72
CA SER A 398 5.07 -13.26 18.33
C SER A 398 6.31 -12.58 17.73
N LEU A 399 6.32 -12.43 16.40
CA LEU A 399 7.20 -11.51 15.69
C LEU A 399 6.40 -10.22 15.42
N SER A 400 6.71 -9.14 16.12
CA SER A 400 6.12 -7.83 15.82
C SER A 400 6.83 -7.20 14.62
N LEU A 401 6.09 -6.81 13.59
CA LEU A 401 6.62 -6.01 12.49
C LEU A 401 6.54 -4.53 12.87
N THR A 402 7.70 -3.89 12.92
CA THR A 402 7.91 -2.47 13.17
C THR A 402 8.78 -1.86 12.07
N THR A 403 9.02 -0.55 12.11
CA THR A 403 9.96 0.14 11.20
C THR A 403 11.39 -0.39 11.29
N ASP A 404 11.77 -0.96 12.42
CA ASP A 404 13.12 -1.51 12.65
C ASP A 404 13.25 -2.98 12.26
N THR A 405 12.13 -3.63 11.92
CA THR A 405 12.13 -5.05 11.56
C THR A 405 12.77 -5.25 10.20
N LYS A 406 13.81 -6.07 10.14
CA LYS A 406 14.50 -6.38 8.88
C LYS A 406 13.85 -7.59 8.21
N MET A 407 13.96 -7.68 6.89
CA MET A 407 13.46 -8.83 6.13
C MET A 407 14.07 -10.16 6.60
N ILE A 408 15.32 -10.12 7.09
CA ILE A 408 15.97 -11.31 7.67
C ILE A 408 15.25 -11.82 8.93
N ASP A 409 14.63 -10.95 9.74
CA ASP A 409 13.90 -11.36 10.94
C ASP A 409 12.64 -12.16 10.57
N VAL A 410 11.94 -11.73 9.51
CA VAL A 410 10.81 -12.47 8.93
C VAL A 410 11.27 -13.83 8.42
N LEU A 411 12.38 -13.87 7.67
CA LEU A 411 12.91 -15.11 7.11
C LEU A 411 13.35 -16.11 8.21
N LEU A 412 13.97 -15.62 9.28
CA LEU A 412 14.39 -16.45 10.43
C LEU A 412 13.20 -16.99 11.24
N ASN A 413 12.06 -16.31 11.19
CA ASN A 413 10.81 -16.80 11.76
C ASN A 413 10.19 -17.92 10.94
N LEU A 414 10.66 -18.21 9.72
CA LEU A 414 10.13 -19.30 8.88
C LEU A 414 10.99 -20.57 8.99
N GLU A 415 10.35 -21.72 8.85
CA GLU A 415 11.00 -23.01 8.67
C GLU A 415 11.64 -23.10 7.29
N ARG A 416 12.89 -23.56 7.19
CA ARG A 416 13.67 -23.56 5.94
C ARG A 416 13.03 -24.35 4.80
N ASN A 417 12.25 -25.39 5.12
CA ASN A 417 11.57 -26.24 4.14
C ASN A 417 10.18 -25.70 3.75
N SER A 418 9.64 -24.71 4.47
CA SER A 418 8.32 -24.13 4.21
C SER A 418 8.23 -23.46 2.83
N ALA A 419 7.02 -23.43 2.29
CA ALA A 419 6.76 -22.76 1.02
C ALA A 419 7.03 -21.25 1.10
N ALA A 420 6.68 -20.61 2.23
CA ALA A 420 6.94 -19.19 2.47
C ALA A 420 8.44 -18.87 2.52
N PHE A 421 9.25 -19.69 3.19
CA PHE A 421 10.71 -19.47 3.24
C PHE A 421 11.32 -19.53 1.84
N LYS A 422 10.95 -20.54 1.05
CA LYS A 422 11.45 -20.71 -0.32
C LYS A 422 10.97 -19.60 -1.25
N LEU A 423 9.74 -19.13 -1.11
CA LEU A 423 9.24 -17.96 -1.84
C LEU A 423 10.13 -16.75 -1.59
N LEU A 424 10.37 -16.40 -0.32
CA LEU A 424 11.18 -15.24 0.02
C LEU A 424 12.65 -15.41 -0.37
N LYS A 425 13.25 -16.57 -0.08
CA LYS A 425 14.68 -16.82 -0.28
C LYS A 425 15.05 -17.14 -1.72
N ASP A 426 14.33 -18.05 -2.36
CA ASP A 426 14.73 -18.63 -3.65
C ASP A 426 14.12 -17.84 -4.81
N ASP A 427 12.82 -17.54 -4.74
CA ASP A 427 12.10 -16.91 -5.85
C ASP A 427 12.21 -15.37 -5.81
N LEU A 428 11.98 -14.75 -4.65
CA LEU A 428 12.10 -13.30 -4.46
C LEU A 428 13.51 -12.84 -4.12
N GLN A 429 14.41 -13.76 -3.76
CA GLN A 429 15.81 -13.48 -3.45
C GLN A 429 16.00 -12.35 -2.43
N VAL A 430 15.18 -12.27 -1.38
CA VAL A 430 15.18 -11.15 -0.43
C VAL A 430 16.50 -11.02 0.37
N THR A 431 17.33 -12.05 0.36
CA THR A 431 18.66 -12.06 0.98
C THR A 431 19.76 -11.60 0.04
N ARG A 432 19.47 -11.44 -1.26
CA ARG A 432 20.46 -11.03 -2.25
C ARG A 432 20.90 -9.61 -1.91
N LYS A 433 22.20 -9.42 -1.71
CA LYS A 433 22.81 -8.11 -1.47
C LYS A 433 23.76 -7.76 -2.60
N GLN A 434 23.70 -6.51 -3.02
CA GLN A 434 24.70 -5.89 -3.87
C GLN A 434 25.13 -4.58 -3.23
N ILE A 435 26.38 -4.52 -2.75
CA ILE A 435 26.91 -3.39 -1.99
C ILE A 435 28.06 -2.80 -2.78
N TYR A 436 28.00 -1.49 -3.02
CA TYR A 436 29.04 -0.72 -3.67
C TYR A 436 29.82 0.06 -2.61
N LEU A 437 31.13 -0.13 -2.56
CA LEU A 437 32.03 0.50 -1.59
C LEU A 437 33.11 1.28 -2.33
N SER A 438 33.09 2.60 -2.22
CA SER A 438 34.18 3.45 -2.71
C SER A 438 35.34 3.43 -1.71
N MET A 439 36.56 3.19 -2.19
CA MET A 439 37.75 3.07 -1.35
C MET A 439 38.49 4.40 -1.25
N ALA A 440 38.80 4.84 -0.03
CA ALA A 440 39.62 6.02 0.21
C ALA A 440 41.10 5.80 -0.16
N ASN A 441 41.81 6.89 -0.44
CA ASN A 441 43.25 6.90 -0.67
C ASN A 441 44.01 6.97 0.67
N GLY A 442 44.81 5.95 1.01
CA GLY A 442 45.74 6.01 2.14
C GLY A 442 45.12 5.67 3.50
N GLU A 443 45.65 6.28 4.56
CA GLU A 443 45.25 6.01 5.95
C GLU A 443 43.83 6.52 6.27
N TYR A 444 43.18 5.90 7.26
CA TYR A 444 41.84 6.21 7.72
C TYR A 444 41.65 7.70 8.10
N GLU A 445 40.55 8.30 7.62
CA GLU A 445 40.10 9.62 8.06
C GLU A 445 39.26 9.51 9.34
N ALA A 446 39.74 10.15 10.42
CA ALA A 446 39.09 10.14 11.73
C ALA A 446 37.64 10.64 11.68
N GLY A 447 36.70 9.81 12.13
CA GLY A 447 35.26 10.13 12.16
C GLY A 447 34.49 9.60 10.95
N THR A 448 35.15 8.94 10.01
CA THR A 448 34.49 8.30 8.86
C THR A 448 34.20 6.82 9.12
N THR A 449 33.29 6.22 8.38
CA THR A 449 33.11 4.74 8.32
C THR A 449 33.56 4.21 6.95
N GLN A 450 34.47 4.93 6.30
CA GLN A 450 34.83 4.64 4.93
C GLN A 450 35.83 3.49 4.84
N PRO A 451 35.59 2.49 3.97
CA PRO A 451 36.60 1.50 3.64
C PRO A 451 37.84 2.13 2.99
N PHE A 452 39.02 1.62 3.29
CA PHE A 452 40.31 2.13 2.77
C PHE A 452 41.25 0.98 2.40
N ILE A 453 42.34 1.29 1.70
CA ILE A 453 43.38 0.32 1.35
C ILE A 453 44.61 0.56 2.22
N ALA A 454 44.99 -0.43 3.02
CA ALA A 454 46.25 -0.45 3.77
C ALA A 454 47.09 -1.65 3.34
N ASP A 455 48.35 -1.43 2.99
CA ASP A 455 49.29 -2.47 2.54
C ASP A 455 48.71 -3.39 1.45
N ASP A 456 48.08 -2.79 0.43
CA ASP A 456 47.37 -3.46 -0.67
C ASP A 456 46.17 -4.34 -0.24
N VAL A 457 45.71 -4.20 1.01
CA VAL A 457 44.54 -4.89 1.56
C VAL A 457 43.40 -3.91 1.80
N ALA A 458 42.24 -4.23 1.22
CA ALA A 458 41.00 -3.49 1.50
C ALA A 458 40.51 -3.78 2.92
N MET A 459 40.44 -2.73 3.73
CA MET A 459 39.95 -2.73 5.10
C MET A 459 38.60 -2.05 5.18
N ALA A 460 37.67 -2.58 5.96
CA ALA A 460 36.35 -1.98 6.18
C ALA A 460 35.98 -2.02 7.67
N PRO A 461 35.18 -1.05 8.16
CA PRO A 461 34.69 -1.10 9.52
C PRO A 461 33.85 -2.35 9.72
N THR A 462 34.18 -3.15 10.74
CA THR A 462 33.62 -4.48 10.95
C THR A 462 32.10 -4.43 11.02
N ARG A 463 31.54 -3.58 11.90
CA ARG A 463 30.09 -3.44 12.10
C ARG A 463 29.37 -3.01 10.82
N PHE A 464 29.88 -1.99 10.15
CA PHE A 464 29.30 -1.48 8.90
C PHE A 464 29.21 -2.57 7.83
N LEU A 465 30.30 -3.33 7.63
CA LEU A 465 30.34 -4.38 6.63
C LEU A 465 29.43 -5.56 6.99
N THR A 466 29.47 -6.03 8.24
CA THR A 466 28.71 -7.21 8.67
C THR A 466 27.21 -6.95 8.69
N GLU A 467 26.78 -5.77 9.16
CA GLU A 467 25.36 -5.43 9.21
C GLU A 467 24.74 -5.29 7.81
N LYS A 468 25.50 -4.75 6.83
CA LYS A 468 25.04 -4.71 5.43
C LYS A 468 24.89 -6.10 4.80
N LEU A 469 25.56 -7.10 5.36
CA LEU A 469 25.48 -8.51 4.95
C LEU A 469 24.47 -9.32 5.79
N ASP A 470 23.60 -8.63 6.55
CA ASP A 470 22.61 -9.18 7.48
C ASP A 470 23.22 -10.05 8.61
N ALA A 471 24.51 -9.88 8.90
CA ALA A 471 25.17 -10.51 10.04
C ALA A 471 25.08 -9.62 11.29
N GLN A 472 25.02 -10.27 12.46
CA GLN A 472 25.08 -9.62 13.75
C GLN A 472 26.53 -9.45 14.19
N VAL A 473 26.83 -8.37 14.91
CA VAL A 473 28.16 -8.14 15.48
C VAL A 473 28.05 -7.76 16.95
N GLU A 474 28.87 -8.40 17.76
CA GLU A 474 28.97 -8.15 19.20
C GLU A 474 30.42 -7.90 19.58
N TRP A 475 30.64 -6.98 20.53
CA TRP A 475 31.93 -6.72 21.11
C TRP A 475 31.94 -7.18 22.57
N ASN A 476 32.97 -7.91 22.96
CA ASN A 476 33.19 -8.34 24.33
C ASN A 476 34.35 -7.57 24.96
N ASP A 477 34.04 -6.57 25.80
CA ASP A 477 35.05 -5.73 26.47
C ASP A 477 36.07 -6.54 27.28
N ARG A 478 35.60 -7.54 28.03
CA ARG A 478 36.44 -8.33 28.95
C ARG A 478 37.52 -9.12 28.21
N THR A 479 37.20 -9.63 27.02
CA THR A 479 38.11 -10.47 26.21
C THR A 479 38.65 -9.74 24.99
N ARG A 480 38.27 -8.47 24.80
CA ARG A 480 38.57 -7.66 23.61
C ARG A 480 38.36 -8.45 22.32
N THR A 481 37.20 -9.08 22.17
CA THR A 481 36.89 -9.95 21.03
C THR A 481 35.63 -9.47 20.32
N ILE A 482 35.67 -9.49 18.99
CA ILE A 482 34.51 -9.23 18.13
C ILE A 482 33.94 -10.58 17.70
N THR A 483 32.64 -10.76 17.91
CA THR A 483 31.89 -11.93 17.44
C THR A 483 30.98 -11.49 16.32
N VAL A 484 31.14 -12.08 15.13
CA VAL A 484 30.22 -11.91 14.00
C VAL A 484 29.42 -13.19 13.84
N THR A 485 28.10 -13.07 13.73
CA THR A 485 27.20 -14.22 13.56
C THR A 485 26.29 -13.98 12.35
N ASP A 486 26.35 -14.86 11.35
CA ASP A 486 25.33 -14.91 10.30
C ASP A 486 24.16 -15.76 10.79
N PRO A 487 23.00 -15.17 11.09
CA PRO A 487 21.87 -15.93 11.64
C PRO A 487 21.24 -16.87 10.58
N LEU A 488 21.43 -16.60 9.29
CA LEU A 488 20.89 -17.43 8.21
C LEU A 488 21.69 -18.70 7.99
N THR A 489 23.02 -18.63 8.10
CA THR A 489 23.90 -19.81 7.91
C THR A 489 24.32 -20.45 9.24
N GLY A 490 24.24 -19.72 10.34
CA GLY A 490 24.78 -20.12 11.64
C GLY A 490 26.30 -19.93 11.73
N THR A 491 26.94 -19.29 10.74
CA THR A 491 28.39 -19.07 10.74
C THR A 491 28.78 -18.09 11.85
N THR A 492 29.77 -18.44 12.67
CA THR A 492 30.32 -17.59 13.72
C THR A 492 31.80 -17.30 13.45
N ILE A 493 32.19 -16.02 13.51
CA ILE A 493 33.56 -15.55 13.34
C ILE A 493 33.98 -14.81 14.62
N LEU A 494 35.03 -15.29 15.29
CA LEU A 494 35.63 -14.61 16.43
C LEU A 494 36.94 -13.96 16.00
N ILE A 495 37.04 -12.66 16.24
CA ILE A 495 38.13 -11.82 15.77
C ILE A 495 38.73 -11.10 16.98
N SER A 496 40.04 -11.27 17.15
CA SER A 496 40.81 -10.50 18.14
C SER A 496 41.50 -9.33 17.43
N PRO A 497 41.46 -8.11 18.00
CA PRO A 497 42.22 -6.97 17.50
C PRO A 497 43.70 -7.30 17.33
N ASP A 498 44.35 -6.65 16.38
CA ASP A 498 45.78 -6.77 16.10
C ASP A 498 46.24 -8.22 15.83
N SER A 499 45.30 -9.12 15.48
CA SER A 499 45.57 -10.51 15.12
C SER A 499 45.40 -10.71 13.63
N ARG A 500 46.26 -11.53 13.04
CA ARG A 500 46.11 -12.06 11.67
C ARG A 500 45.23 -13.31 11.61
N MET A 501 44.91 -13.88 12.77
CA MET A 501 44.10 -15.10 12.92
C MET A 501 42.72 -14.77 13.47
N ALA A 502 41.70 -15.43 12.93
CA ALA A 502 40.34 -15.44 13.46
C ALA A 502 39.88 -16.89 13.66
N LYS A 503 38.81 -17.12 14.43
CA LYS A 503 38.16 -18.43 14.53
C LYS A 503 36.86 -18.43 13.76
N VAL A 504 36.75 -19.27 12.73
CA VAL A 504 35.51 -19.50 11.97
C VAL A 504 34.92 -20.83 12.41
N ASN A 505 33.73 -20.81 12.99
CA ASN A 505 33.07 -21.99 13.56
C ASN A 505 33.99 -22.81 14.50
N GLY A 506 34.84 -22.10 15.26
CA GLY A 506 35.80 -22.69 16.20
C GLY A 506 37.15 -23.11 15.60
N VAL A 507 37.34 -23.03 14.28
CA VAL A 507 38.59 -23.39 13.59
C VAL A 507 39.41 -22.13 13.31
N ASP A 508 40.71 -22.16 13.59
CA ASP A 508 41.63 -21.05 13.31
C ASP A 508 41.82 -20.86 11.79
N VAL A 509 41.62 -19.63 11.32
CA VAL A 509 41.75 -19.22 9.92
C VAL A 509 42.60 -17.96 9.82
N ASN A 510 43.54 -17.94 8.88
CA ASN A 510 44.36 -16.77 8.59
C ASN A 510 43.56 -15.77 7.72
N MET A 511 43.39 -14.54 8.20
CA MET A 511 42.64 -13.48 7.54
C MET A 511 43.41 -12.80 6.40
N GLY A 512 44.71 -13.11 6.25
CA GLY A 512 45.59 -12.51 5.25
C GLY A 512 46.22 -11.19 5.71
N HIS A 513 45.57 -10.44 6.59
CA HIS A 513 46.07 -9.20 7.19
C HIS A 513 45.60 -9.07 8.65
N GLU A 514 46.34 -8.33 9.47
CA GLU A 514 45.95 -8.03 10.85
C GLU A 514 44.74 -7.09 10.88
N THR A 515 43.84 -7.28 11.85
CA THR A 515 42.77 -6.32 12.11
C THR A 515 43.31 -5.09 12.82
N MET A 516 42.68 -3.94 12.61
CA MET A 516 43.10 -2.69 13.23
C MET A 516 41.99 -2.12 14.10
N ILE A 517 42.34 -1.39 15.15
CA ILE A 517 41.42 -0.46 15.82
C ILE A 517 41.92 0.95 15.57
N VAL A 518 41.09 1.76 14.93
CA VAL A 518 41.39 3.18 14.67
C VAL A 518 40.25 4.02 15.22
N ASN A 519 40.55 4.90 16.18
CA ASN A 519 39.57 5.77 16.86
C ASN A 519 38.32 4.99 17.32
N ASP A 520 38.54 3.95 18.13
CA ASP A 520 37.51 3.05 18.69
C ASP A 520 36.66 2.28 17.65
N THR A 521 37.06 2.30 16.38
CA THR A 521 36.42 1.53 15.31
C THR A 521 37.32 0.38 14.90
N SER A 522 36.80 -0.85 14.93
CA SER A 522 37.51 -2.01 14.41
C SER A 522 37.38 -2.09 12.89
N PHE A 523 38.50 -2.34 12.23
CA PHE A 523 38.63 -2.61 10.82
C PHE A 523 39.15 -4.03 10.58
N VAL A 524 38.55 -4.68 9.60
CA VAL A 524 38.81 -6.08 9.24
C VAL A 524 39.12 -6.20 7.76
N PRO A 525 39.92 -7.20 7.34
CA PRO A 525 40.16 -7.46 5.93
C PRO A 525 38.82 -7.79 5.25
N LEU A 526 38.39 -6.90 4.35
CA LEU A 526 37.07 -6.94 3.72
C LEU A 526 36.87 -8.29 3.02
N ARG A 527 37.90 -8.76 2.31
CA ARG A 527 37.88 -10.05 1.60
C ARG A 527 37.58 -11.22 2.51
N PHE A 528 38.23 -11.28 3.67
CA PHE A 528 38.04 -12.36 4.62
C PHE A 528 36.59 -12.41 5.12
N ILE A 529 36.05 -11.28 5.57
CA ILE A 529 34.69 -11.23 6.11
C ILE A 529 33.65 -11.57 5.06
N VAL A 530 33.70 -10.93 3.90
CA VAL A 530 32.71 -11.14 2.83
C VAL A 530 32.69 -12.60 2.39
N THR A 531 33.87 -13.19 2.12
CA THR A 531 33.94 -14.58 1.65
C THR A 531 33.52 -15.59 2.71
N THR A 532 33.87 -15.34 3.98
CA THR A 532 33.45 -16.21 5.10
C THR A 532 31.93 -16.16 5.31
N LEU A 533 31.29 -15.02 5.05
CA LEU A 533 29.84 -14.86 5.10
C LEU A 533 29.14 -15.25 3.78
N GLY A 534 29.84 -15.92 2.85
CA GLY A 534 29.27 -16.45 1.60
C GLY A 534 29.11 -15.44 0.46
N GLY A 535 29.70 -14.25 0.58
CA GLY A 535 29.70 -13.24 -0.47
C GLY A 535 30.90 -13.37 -1.43
N LYS A 536 30.78 -12.69 -2.57
CA LYS A 536 31.80 -12.52 -3.61
C LYS A 536 32.20 -11.05 -3.70
N ILE A 537 33.38 -10.78 -4.23
CA ILE A 537 33.95 -9.43 -4.34
C ILE A 537 34.46 -9.23 -5.77
N GLU A 538 34.17 -8.06 -6.31
CA GLU A 538 34.73 -7.56 -7.56
C GLU A 538 35.38 -6.19 -7.34
N TRP A 539 36.55 -5.97 -7.94
CA TRP A 539 37.25 -4.69 -7.95
C TRP A 539 36.99 -3.97 -9.28
N VAL A 540 36.51 -2.73 -9.20
CA VAL A 540 36.33 -1.85 -10.35
C VAL A 540 37.40 -0.77 -10.28
N ASP A 541 38.41 -0.92 -11.13
CA ASP A 541 39.63 -0.10 -11.07
C ASP A 541 39.38 1.36 -11.42
N GLN A 542 38.52 1.62 -12.43
CA GLN A 542 38.20 2.96 -12.93
C GLN A 542 37.62 3.86 -11.83
N ASP A 543 36.81 3.29 -10.93
CA ASP A 543 36.11 4.02 -9.87
C ASP A 543 36.72 3.77 -8.47
N ARG A 544 37.81 3.01 -8.39
CA ARG A 544 38.40 2.48 -7.14
C ARG A 544 37.33 1.93 -6.19
N MET A 545 36.47 1.09 -6.74
CA MET A 545 35.28 0.60 -6.06
C MET A 545 35.34 -0.90 -5.85
N ILE A 546 34.84 -1.36 -4.72
CA ILE A 546 34.55 -2.76 -4.46
C ILE A 546 33.05 -3.01 -4.58
N ILE A 547 32.66 -3.98 -5.39
CA ILE A 547 31.30 -4.52 -5.45
C ILE A 547 31.27 -5.82 -4.66
N ILE A 548 30.37 -5.90 -3.67
CA ILE A 548 30.09 -7.12 -2.91
C ILE A 548 28.77 -7.71 -3.37
N ILE A 549 28.75 -9.00 -3.67
CA ILE A 549 27.55 -9.74 -4.05
C ILE A 549 27.35 -10.91 -3.08
N LYS A 550 26.20 -10.96 -2.39
CA LYS A 550 25.78 -12.11 -1.56
C LYS A 550 24.45 -12.63 -2.12
N GLU A 551 24.32 -13.94 -2.32
CA GLU A 551 23.14 -14.60 -2.92
C GLU A 551 22.22 -15.25 -1.86
#